data_AF-A0A8H7K747-F1
#
_entry.id   AF-A0A8H7K747-F1
#
_cell.length_a   1.000
_cell.length_b   1.000
_cell.length_c   1.000
_cell.angle_alpha   90.00
_cell.angle_beta   90.00
_cell.angle_gamma   90.00
#
_symmetry.space_group_name_H-M   'P 1'
#
loop_
_entity.id
_entity.type
_entity.pdbx_description
1 polymer ?
#
loop_
_entity_poly.entity_id
_entity_poly.type
_entity_poly.pdbx_seq_one_letter_code
_entity_poly.pdbx_strand_id
1 'polypeptide(L)'
;MASIEIAANQVEFPAGNWHVEGQMNEHIVGTALYYLDSENVTPSYLDFRMPTSYDQDSLQMKLGQDQHDYVMQVYGTDVIQTTAMQYYGRVETKEGRLLAFPNVFHHRVSDFERVDERPNRAIDDSSPSGWSILKSASSALQMFPPATKLVA
;
A
#
# COMPACT_ATOMS: atom_id res chain seq x y z
N MET A 1 -1.11 -10.76 11.83
CA MET A 1 0.34 -10.61 11.55
C MET A 1 0.58 -11.20 10.18
N ALA A 2 1.37 -10.52 9.35
CA ALA A 2 1.76 -10.97 8.03
C ALA A 2 3.29 -11.15 7.99
N SER A 3 3.74 -12.18 7.30
CA SER A 3 5.16 -12.47 7.07
C SER A 3 5.33 -12.74 5.59
N ILE A 4 6.31 -12.09 4.96
CA ILE A 4 6.72 -12.38 3.60
C ILE A 4 8.08 -13.04 3.68
N GLU A 5 8.20 -14.23 3.10
CA GLU A 5 9.43 -15.01 3.08
C GLU A 5 9.87 -15.24 1.64
N ILE A 6 11.10 -14.83 1.31
CA ILE A 6 11.71 -15.11 0.00
C ILE A 6 12.56 -16.37 0.12
N ALA A 7 12.26 -17.37 -0.71
CA ALA A 7 12.98 -18.62 -0.77
C ALA A 7 14.43 -18.45 -1.27
N ALA A 8 15.31 -19.36 -0.86
CA ALA A 8 16.73 -19.30 -1.21
C ALA A 8 17.02 -19.26 -2.72
N ASN A 9 16.13 -19.82 -3.54
CA ASN A 9 16.22 -19.90 -5.00
C ASN A 9 15.50 -18.75 -5.74
N GLN A 10 14.90 -17.80 -5.01
CA GLN A 10 14.19 -16.65 -5.55
C GLN A 10 14.93 -15.37 -5.15
N VAL A 11 15.21 -14.50 -6.12
CA VAL A 11 15.97 -13.26 -5.90
C VAL A 11 15.04 -12.07 -5.67
N GLU A 12 13.87 -12.07 -6.31
CA GLU A 12 12.95 -10.94 -6.34
C GLU A 12 11.58 -11.35 -5.80
N PHE A 13 10.99 -10.49 -4.97
CA PHE A 13 9.59 -10.54 -4.59
C PHE A 13 8.81 -9.55 -5.46
N PRO A 14 7.82 -10.01 -6.26
CA PRO A 14 7.08 -9.13 -7.15
C PRO A 14 6.19 -8.18 -6.36
N ALA A 15 5.93 -7.00 -6.93
CA ALA A 15 5.02 -6.03 -6.34
C ALA A 15 3.63 -6.63 -6.10
N GLY A 16 3.05 -6.28 -4.94
CA GLY A 16 1.71 -6.72 -4.57
C GLY A 16 0.60 -6.07 -5.40
N ASN A 17 -0.62 -6.59 -5.23
CA ASN A 17 -1.81 -5.99 -5.80
C ASN A 17 -2.18 -4.70 -5.06
N TRP A 18 -2.77 -3.75 -5.78
CA TRP A 18 -3.38 -2.57 -5.17
C TRP A 18 -4.66 -2.94 -4.45
N HIS A 19 -4.79 -2.54 -3.18
CA HIS A 19 -5.97 -2.83 -2.36
C HIS A 19 -6.21 -1.79 -1.27
N VAL A 20 -7.41 -1.82 -0.69
CA VAL A 20 -7.75 -1.21 0.60
C VAL A 20 -7.92 -2.32 1.63
N GLU A 21 -7.80 -2.01 2.91
CA GLU A 21 -8.00 -3.02 3.94
C GLU A 21 -9.47 -3.34 4.14
N GLY A 22 -9.74 -4.65 4.25
CA GLY A 22 -11.06 -5.20 4.50
C GLY A 22 -12.06 -4.99 3.37
N GLN A 23 -13.34 -5.12 3.73
CA GLN A 23 -14.49 -5.03 2.85
C GLN A 23 -15.33 -3.81 3.19
N MET A 24 -16.18 -3.39 2.24
CA MET A 24 -16.97 -2.16 2.37
C MET A 24 -17.97 -2.17 3.54
N ASN A 25 -18.33 -3.34 4.06
CA ASN A 25 -19.21 -3.53 5.22
C ASN A 25 -18.48 -3.50 6.58
N GLU A 26 -17.15 -3.47 6.62
CA GLU A 26 -16.37 -3.47 7.87
C GLU A 26 -16.15 -2.07 8.45
N HIS A 27 -16.57 -1.02 7.74
CA HIS A 27 -16.48 0.39 8.17
C HIS A 27 -15.09 0.79 8.69
N ILE A 28 -14.04 0.27 8.04
CA ILE A 28 -12.65 0.59 8.35
C ILE A 28 -12.33 1.99 7.81
N VAL A 29 -11.91 2.88 8.71
CA VAL A 29 -11.58 4.28 8.39
C VAL A 29 -10.08 4.51 8.24
N GLY A 30 -9.26 3.62 8.79
CA GLY A 30 -7.81 3.73 8.73
C GLY A 30 -7.11 2.41 9.04
N THR A 31 -5.87 2.33 8.57
CA THR A 31 -5.00 1.18 8.72
C THR A 31 -3.70 1.63 9.36
N ALA A 32 -3.20 0.84 10.31
CA ALA A 32 -1.88 1.00 10.88
C ALA A 32 -1.04 -0.26 10.65
N LEU A 33 0.16 -0.09 10.09
CA LEU A 33 1.13 -1.13 9.83
C LEU A 33 2.39 -0.88 10.66
N TYR A 34 2.83 -1.87 11.42
CA TYR A 34 4.10 -1.84 12.13
C TYR A 34 5.04 -2.90 11.55
N TYR A 35 6.19 -2.47 11.05
CA TYR A 35 7.24 -3.36 10.55
C TYR A 35 8.09 -3.83 11.71
N LEU A 36 7.93 -5.10 12.07
CA LEU A 36 8.58 -5.71 13.23
C LEU A 36 10.04 -6.04 12.95
N ASP A 37 10.31 -6.53 11.75
CA ASP A 37 11.56 -7.19 11.38
C ASP A 37 11.73 -7.13 9.86
N SER A 38 12.95 -6.87 9.40
CA SER A 38 13.32 -6.74 7.99
C SER A 38 14.79 -7.12 7.79
N GLU A 39 15.03 -8.39 7.49
CA GLU A 39 16.38 -8.94 7.33
C GLU A 39 16.66 -9.39 5.89
N ASN A 40 17.89 -9.11 5.43
CA ASN A 40 18.41 -9.58 4.14
C ASN A 40 17.53 -9.24 2.91
N VAL A 41 16.96 -8.03 2.90
CA VAL A 41 16.18 -7.50 1.77
C VAL A 41 16.65 -6.10 1.40
N THR A 42 16.54 -5.73 0.13
CA THR A 42 16.73 -4.35 -0.33
C THR A 42 15.65 -3.46 0.29
N PRO A 43 15.85 -2.12 0.32
CA PRO A 43 14.83 -1.21 0.82
C PRO A 43 13.48 -1.47 0.14
N SER A 44 12.51 -1.90 0.94
CA SER A 44 11.13 -2.12 0.50
C SER A 44 10.31 -0.85 0.71
N TYR A 45 9.21 -0.73 -0.04
CA TYR A 45 8.35 0.45 0.00
C TYR A 45 6.88 0.05 0.01
N LEU A 46 6.06 0.95 0.56
CA LEU A 46 4.61 0.92 0.45
C LEU A 46 4.19 2.07 -0.47
N ASP A 47 3.63 1.73 -1.63
CA ASP A 47 3.12 2.70 -2.59
C ASP A 47 1.69 3.09 -2.23
N PHE A 48 1.33 4.36 -2.46
CA PHE A 48 -0.01 4.89 -2.23
C PHE A 48 -0.59 5.56 -3.48
N ARG A 49 -1.87 5.27 -3.75
CA ARG A 49 -2.68 5.98 -4.73
C ARG A 49 -4.12 6.12 -4.23
N MET A 50 -4.86 7.06 -4.79
CA MET A 50 -6.29 7.21 -4.51
C MET A 50 -7.02 7.56 -5.81
N PRO A 51 -8.23 7.03 -6.03
CA PRO A 51 -9.09 7.57 -7.08
C PRO A 51 -9.45 9.02 -6.74
N THR A 52 -9.22 9.93 -7.67
CA THR A 52 -9.68 11.31 -7.58
C THR A 52 -11.19 11.30 -7.76
N SER A 53 -11.94 11.44 -6.66
CA SER A 53 -13.38 11.66 -6.74
C SER A 53 -13.64 13.13 -7.05
N TYR A 54 -13.84 13.44 -8.31
CA TYR A 54 -14.61 14.60 -8.70
C TYR A 54 -15.48 14.17 -9.85
N ASP A 55 -16.75 14.58 -9.80
CA ASP A 55 -17.72 14.29 -10.85
C ASP A 55 -17.11 14.75 -12.17
N GLN A 56 -16.64 13.77 -12.95
CA GLN A 56 -15.86 13.96 -14.16
C GLN A 56 -16.69 14.78 -15.15
N ASP A 57 -18.01 14.55 -15.14
CA ASP A 57 -18.99 15.29 -15.89
C ASP A 57 -19.09 16.74 -15.39
N SER A 58 -19.06 16.97 -14.08
CA SER A 58 -19.04 18.33 -13.51
C SER A 58 -17.76 19.09 -13.85
N LEU A 59 -16.61 18.41 -13.95
CA LEU A 59 -15.35 19.02 -14.40
C LEU A 59 -15.43 19.35 -15.89
N GLN A 60 -15.89 18.40 -16.72
CA GLN A 60 -16.10 18.63 -18.15
C GLN A 60 -17.08 19.79 -18.42
N MET A 61 -18.12 19.95 -17.60
CA MET A 61 -19.06 21.08 -17.72
C MET A 61 -18.47 22.43 -17.28
N LYS A 62 -17.48 22.44 -16.37
CA LYS A 62 -16.85 23.65 -15.83
C LYS A 62 -15.63 24.10 -16.64
N LEU A 63 -15.00 23.18 -17.37
CA LEU A 63 -13.84 23.47 -18.20
C LEU A 63 -14.29 23.92 -19.59
N GLY A 64 -13.60 24.91 -20.16
CA GLY A 64 -13.78 25.26 -21.57
C GLY A 64 -13.36 24.09 -22.47
N GLN A 65 -13.84 24.07 -23.72
CA GLN A 65 -13.38 23.09 -24.71
C GLN A 65 -11.85 23.05 -24.74
N ASP A 66 -11.28 21.86 -24.58
CA ASP A 66 -9.83 21.58 -24.57
C ASP A 66 -9.01 22.28 -23.47
N GLN A 67 -9.61 22.80 -22.39
CA GLN A 67 -8.89 23.47 -21.29
C GLN A 67 -8.64 22.56 -20.07
N HIS A 68 -8.11 21.35 -20.29
CA HIS A 68 -7.96 20.34 -19.24
C HIS A 68 -6.54 20.29 -18.64
N ASP A 69 -5.56 20.91 -19.31
CA ASP A 69 -4.13 20.78 -18.98
C ASP A 69 -3.81 21.17 -17.53
N TYR A 70 -4.38 22.28 -17.06
CA TYR A 70 -4.09 22.75 -15.70
C TYR A 70 -4.64 21.79 -14.65
N VAL A 71 -5.82 21.19 -14.91
CA VAL A 71 -6.45 20.24 -13.98
C VAL A 71 -5.62 18.97 -13.90
N MET A 72 -5.17 18.45 -15.05
CA MET A 72 -4.28 17.30 -15.10
C MET A 72 -2.96 17.56 -14.38
N GLN A 73 -2.41 18.77 -14.48
CA GLN A 73 -1.20 19.17 -13.74
C GLN A 73 -1.44 19.24 -12.22
N VAL A 74 -2.57 19.81 -11.79
CA VAL A 74 -2.92 19.95 -10.36
C VAL A 74 -3.17 18.58 -9.72
N TYR A 75 -3.91 17.70 -10.39
CA TYR A 75 -4.23 16.37 -9.88
C TYR A 75 -3.19 15.30 -10.22
N GLY A 76 -2.23 15.60 -11.11
CA GLY A 76 -1.18 14.68 -11.54
C GLY A 76 -1.69 13.42 -12.23
N THR A 77 -2.86 13.48 -12.88
CA THR A 77 -3.52 12.32 -13.50
C THR A 77 -4.42 12.75 -14.65
N ASP A 78 -4.70 11.82 -15.57
CA ASP A 78 -5.65 12.05 -16.67
C ASP A 78 -7.08 12.01 -16.10
N VAL A 79 -7.73 13.18 -16.15
CA VAL A 79 -9.09 13.37 -15.62
C VAL A 79 -10.19 13.22 -16.69
N ILE A 80 -9.87 12.90 -17.95
CA ILE A 80 -10.84 12.88 -19.05
C ILE A 80 -11.21 11.45 -19.44
N GLN A 81 -10.23 10.57 -19.63
CA GLN A 81 -10.47 9.30 -20.36
C GLN A 81 -10.57 8.06 -19.45
N THR A 82 -10.12 8.16 -18.20
CA THR A 82 -10.00 7.01 -17.31
C THR A 82 -10.41 7.35 -15.89
N THR A 83 -10.49 6.34 -15.02
CA THR A 83 -10.54 6.58 -13.58
C THR A 83 -9.28 7.34 -13.17
N ALA A 84 -9.42 8.64 -12.91
CA ALA A 84 -8.36 9.54 -12.48
C ALA A 84 -7.69 8.99 -11.21
N MET A 85 -6.55 8.31 -11.37
CA MET A 85 -5.79 7.74 -10.26
C MET A 85 -4.64 8.68 -9.93
N GLN A 86 -4.70 9.28 -8.75
CA GLN A 86 -3.64 10.14 -8.26
C GLN A 86 -2.65 9.32 -7.45
N TYR A 87 -1.37 9.36 -7.85
CA TYR A 87 -0.27 8.72 -7.12
C TYR A 87 0.25 9.68 -6.05
N TYR A 88 0.27 9.21 -4.80
CA TYR A 88 0.72 9.99 -3.64
C TYR A 88 2.18 9.69 -3.25
N GLY A 89 2.84 8.81 -4.01
CA GLY A 89 4.22 8.40 -3.79
C GLY A 89 4.32 7.15 -2.94
N ARG A 90 5.49 6.95 -2.37
CA ARG A 90 5.85 5.74 -1.64
C ARG A 90 6.62 6.04 -0.37
N VAL A 91 6.45 5.18 0.62
CA VAL A 91 7.14 5.29 1.92
C VAL A 91 7.95 4.03 2.16
N GLU A 92 9.23 4.21 2.49
CA GLU A 92 10.13 3.09 2.79
C GLU A 92 9.66 2.33 4.04
N THR A 93 9.71 1.01 4.02
CA THR A 93 9.15 0.14 5.05
C THR A 93 10.24 -0.47 5.92
N LYS A 94 10.93 0.41 6.68
CA LYS A 94 12.02 0.03 7.59
C LYS A 94 11.52 -0.74 8.80
N GLU A 95 12.36 -1.62 9.34
CA GLU A 95 12.18 -2.19 10.67
C GLU A 95 11.95 -1.09 11.73
N GLY A 96 11.04 -1.37 12.66
CA GLY A 96 10.65 -0.46 13.75
C GLY A 96 9.75 0.70 13.30
N ARG A 97 9.32 0.75 12.03
CA ARG A 97 8.47 1.83 11.52
C ARG A 97 6.99 1.50 11.71
N LEU A 98 6.26 2.46 12.28
CA LEU A 98 4.80 2.52 12.26
C LEU A 98 4.33 3.44 11.12
N LEU A 99 3.47 2.93 10.25
CA LEU A 99 2.73 3.70 9.26
C LEU A 99 1.26 3.69 9.62
N ALA A 100 0.61 4.85 9.65
CA ALA A 100 -0.83 4.96 9.84
C ALA A 100 -1.41 5.85 8.73
N PHE A 101 -2.42 5.35 8.04
CA PHE A 101 -3.03 6.04 6.91
C PHE A 101 -4.54 5.79 6.83
N PRO A 102 -5.32 6.74 6.31
CA PRO A 102 -6.74 6.55 6.04
C PRO A 102 -7.00 5.40 5.05
N ASN A 103 -8.07 4.64 5.25
CA ASN A 103 -8.43 3.49 4.40
C ASN A 103 -9.05 3.89 3.04
N VAL A 104 -8.88 5.16 2.63
CA VAL A 104 -9.21 5.63 1.27
C VAL A 104 -8.02 5.46 0.32
N PHE A 105 -6.82 5.29 0.86
CA PHE A 105 -5.63 5.06 0.05
C PHE A 105 -5.56 3.59 -0.36
N HIS A 106 -5.61 3.38 -1.68
CA HIS A 106 -5.15 2.11 -2.24
C HIS A 106 -3.66 2.04 -1.99
N HIS A 107 -3.21 0.93 -1.41
CA HIS A 107 -1.80 0.70 -1.17
C HIS A 107 -1.37 -0.65 -1.72
N ARG A 108 -0.07 -0.78 -1.94
CA ARG A 108 0.58 -2.05 -2.27
C ARG A 108 2.01 -2.06 -1.75
N VAL A 109 2.51 -3.25 -1.46
CA VAL A 109 3.94 -3.46 -1.23
C VAL A 109 4.64 -3.42 -2.58
N SER A 110 5.67 -2.58 -2.72
CA SER A 110 6.52 -2.54 -3.91
C SER A 110 7.35 -3.83 -4.02
N ASP A 111 7.86 -4.09 -5.20
CA ASP A 111 8.89 -5.09 -5.43
C ASP A 111 10.14 -4.80 -4.57
N PHE A 112 10.78 -5.88 -4.13
CA PHE A 112 12.06 -5.83 -3.44
C PHE A 112 12.84 -7.12 -3.68
N GLU A 113 14.14 -7.05 -3.47
CA GLU A 113 15.09 -8.12 -3.78
C GLU A 113 15.81 -8.57 -2.53
N ARG A 114 16.41 -9.76 -2.58
CA ARG A 114 17.34 -10.22 -1.56
C ARG A 114 18.70 -9.53 -1.72
N VAL A 115 19.33 -9.13 -0.63
CA VAL A 115 20.66 -8.48 -0.67
C VAL A 115 21.79 -9.49 -0.92
N ASP A 116 21.68 -10.69 -0.35
CA ASP A 116 22.70 -11.73 -0.53
C ASP A 116 22.50 -12.55 -1.82
N GLU A 117 23.40 -12.40 -2.80
CA GLU A 117 23.51 -13.30 -3.95
C GLU A 117 24.33 -14.58 -3.67
N ARG A 118 24.75 -14.86 -2.43
CA ARG A 118 25.70 -15.95 -2.19
C ARG A 118 25.10 -17.32 -2.54
N PRO A 119 25.60 -18.01 -3.58
CA PRO A 119 25.18 -19.36 -3.88
C PRO A 119 25.90 -20.32 -2.92
N ASN A 120 25.14 -21.18 -2.24
CA ASN A 120 25.63 -22.35 -1.53
C ASN A 120 26.86 -22.13 -0.62
N ARG A 121 26.68 -21.61 0.60
CA ARG A 121 27.52 -22.05 1.71
C ARG A 121 26.77 -23.15 2.44
N ALA A 122 27.45 -24.28 2.62
CA ALA A 122 26.90 -25.55 3.10
C ALA A 122 25.82 -25.37 4.18
N ILE A 123 24.69 -26.05 3.96
CA ILE A 123 23.58 -26.15 4.91
C ILE A 123 24.14 -26.79 6.18
N ASP A 124 24.45 -25.93 7.15
CA ASP A 124 24.50 -26.29 8.55
C ASP A 124 23.04 -26.45 9.01
N ASP A 125 22.66 -27.69 9.30
CA ASP A 125 21.35 -28.15 9.78
C ASP A 125 20.92 -27.54 11.14
N SER A 126 21.69 -26.59 11.69
CA SER A 126 21.38 -25.95 12.97
C SER A 126 20.94 -24.48 12.89
N SER A 127 20.82 -23.89 11.69
CA SER A 127 20.40 -22.48 11.51
C SER A 127 19.32 -22.32 10.42
N PRO A 128 18.19 -21.62 10.66
CA PRO A 128 17.14 -21.39 9.67
C PRO A 128 17.54 -20.33 8.60
N SER A 129 18.82 -20.26 8.22
CA SER A 129 19.46 -19.12 7.53
C SER A 129 19.34 -19.11 6.01
N GLY A 130 18.22 -19.58 5.46
CA GLY A 130 17.96 -19.58 4.01
C GLY A 130 16.89 -18.60 3.53
N TRP A 131 16.22 -17.91 4.46
CA TRP A 131 15.00 -17.14 4.20
C TRP A 131 15.23 -15.67 4.50
N SER A 132 14.79 -14.79 3.59
CA SER A 132 14.65 -13.36 3.88
C SER A 132 13.24 -13.08 4.34
N ILE A 133 13.08 -12.28 5.39
CA ILE A 133 11.81 -12.15 6.09
C ILE A 133 11.45 -10.66 6.25
N LEU A 134 10.24 -10.30 5.83
CA LEU A 134 9.59 -9.03 6.17
C LEU A 134 8.35 -9.34 7.02
N LYS A 135 8.36 -8.97 8.30
CA LYS A 135 7.22 -9.16 9.20
C LYS A 135 6.52 -7.85 9.49
N SER A 136 5.20 -7.84 9.37
CA SER A 136 4.37 -6.72 9.76
C SER A 136 3.17 -7.14 10.62
N ALA A 137 2.78 -6.25 11.51
CA ALA A 137 1.50 -6.30 12.20
C ALA A 137 0.58 -5.22 11.62
N SER A 138 -0.63 -5.60 11.24
CA SER A 138 -1.67 -4.67 10.78
C SER A 138 -2.77 -4.57 11.83
N SER A 139 -3.29 -3.35 12.01
CA SER A 139 -4.48 -3.07 12.79
C SER A 139 -5.41 -2.16 11.99
N ALA A 140 -6.69 -2.54 11.90
CA ALA A 140 -7.73 -1.76 11.23
C ALA A 140 -8.56 -1.00 12.27
N LEU A 141 -8.70 0.31 12.07
CA LEU A 141 -9.56 1.16 12.90
C LEU A 141 -10.96 1.21 12.30
N GLN A 142 -11.95 0.70 13.03
CA GLN A 142 -13.37 0.75 12.63
C GLN A 142 -14.09 1.91 13.30
N MET A 143 -14.95 2.59 12.55
CA MET A 143 -15.85 3.60 13.09
C MET A 143 -17.26 3.01 13.22
N PHE A 144 -17.77 2.92 14.45
CA PHE A 144 -19.16 2.54 14.69
C PHE A 144 -20.06 3.79 14.57
N PRO A 145 -21.25 3.67 13.98
CA PRO A 145 -22.20 4.79 13.96
C PRO A 145 -22.54 5.21 15.39
N PRO A 146 -22.81 6.51 15.63
CA PRO A 146 -23.26 6.96 16.94
C PRO A 146 -24.54 6.20 17.30
N ALA A 147 -24.59 5.66 18.53
CA ALA A 147 -25.76 4.95 19.02
C ALA A 147 -27.00 5.85 18.86
N THR A 148 -27.91 5.46 17.97
CA THR A 148 -29.22 6.11 17.86
C THR A 148 -29.93 5.87 19.19
N LYS A 149 -29.98 6.89 20.06
CA LYS A 149 -30.92 6.88 21.17
C LYS A 149 -32.32 6.85 20.56
N LEU A 150 -32.94 5.67 20.53
CA LEU A 150 -34.38 5.56 20.42
C LEU A 150 -34.96 6.29 21.63
N VAL A 151 -35.43 7.50 21.40
CA VAL A 151 -36.32 8.17 22.35
C VAL A 151 -37.66 7.46 22.17
N ALA A 152 -38.00 6.62 23.15
CA ALA A 152 -39.32 6.01 23.29
C ALA A 152 -40.37 7.06 23.65
#